data_AF-A0AA37RQQ7-F1
#
_entry.id   AF-A0AA37RQQ7-F1
#
_cell.length_a   1.000
_cell.length_b   1.000
_cell.length_c   1.000
_cell.angle_alpha   90.00
_cell.angle_beta   90.00
_cell.angle_gamma   90.00
#
_symmetry.space_group_name_H-M   'P 1'
#
loop_
_entity.id
_entity.type
_entity.pdbx_description
1 polymer ?
#
loop_
_entity_poly.entity_id
_entity_poly.type
_entity_poly.pdbx_seq_one_letter_code
_entity_poly.pdbx_strand_id
1 'polypeptide(L)'
;MALIGAVPLAPGVDPFSALIGMFIGNGADAAADCVGPACDGGNGGLFFGSGGRGANGGTGGMAGLIGYGGVGGDALAGSGMTGGAGGRGGLLIGSGGAGGAGANATATSAAGAGGRGGNAGPLLGNGGAGGRGGAGLAGAAGLNPAAPTDAAAAGANVGRTNGYNGAVAVDAGHGADGNSNQNGGRGGNIGDLNGAAENADIVSHGGNAGAGGTGGSGGGAGGAGGSIGLFNGYGRGGGTGNGGAAGVGGAGGSGGGHGGSGGDISAANGEGGTAGSGFGGDAGDGGSGGLGTEGGAGTPGAAGGAGGNGATLFGSGGSGGSGGAGGASGAGAAGGTGGSVGPVNGRGIGVGGVGHGGDAGNGGTGGTGGTGGSGGSGGSGASGGTGGLVGGGGTGGSGGHPAPPAAEATEATAGQRAPSEF
;
A
#
# COMPACT_ATOMS: atom_id res chain seq x y z
N MET A 1 -8.00 -65.48 -1.12
CA MET A 1 -9.38 -65.62 -0.62
C MET A 1 -9.43 -64.90 0.72
N ALA A 2 -9.59 -63.58 0.68
CA ALA A 2 -9.60 -62.74 1.88
C ALA A 2 -11.05 -62.62 2.37
N LEU A 3 -11.24 -62.99 3.63
CA LEU A 3 -12.51 -63.00 4.34
C LEU A 3 -13.06 -61.56 4.41
N ILE A 4 -14.23 -61.33 3.84
CA ILE A 4 -14.99 -60.07 4.00
C ILE A 4 -15.36 -59.98 5.49
N GLY A 5 -14.72 -59.07 6.22
CA GLY A 5 -15.10 -58.73 7.58
C GLY A 5 -16.48 -58.08 7.57
N ALA A 6 -17.45 -58.72 8.20
CA ALA A 6 -18.79 -58.18 8.41
C ALA A 6 -18.69 -56.93 9.29
N VAL A 7 -19.05 -55.77 8.72
CA VAL A 7 -19.27 -54.55 9.51
C VAL A 7 -20.60 -54.74 10.26
N PRO A 8 -20.64 -54.58 11.59
CA PRO A 8 -21.88 -54.71 12.35
C PRO A 8 -22.86 -53.62 11.92
N LEU A 9 -24.04 -54.05 11.46
CA LEU A 9 -25.18 -53.19 11.15
C LEU A 9 -25.56 -52.37 12.39
N ALA A 10 -25.68 -51.06 12.24
CA ALA A 10 -26.23 -50.19 13.29
C ALA A 10 -27.63 -50.70 13.71
N PRO A 11 -28.00 -50.68 14.99
CA PRO A 11 -29.31 -51.14 15.44
C PRO A 11 -30.40 -50.29 14.78
N GLY A 12 -31.25 -50.90 13.95
CA GLY A 12 -32.42 -50.23 13.35
C GLY A 12 -32.40 -50.07 11.83
N VAL A 13 -31.33 -50.45 11.12
CA VAL A 13 -31.39 -50.59 9.65
C VAL A 13 -31.76 -52.03 9.30
N ASP A 14 -32.97 -52.20 8.77
CA ASP A 14 -33.41 -53.47 8.21
C ASP A 14 -32.42 -53.93 7.12
N PRO A 15 -31.91 -55.19 7.16
CA PRO A 15 -30.94 -55.70 6.19
C PRO A 15 -31.42 -55.60 4.73
N PHE A 16 -32.73 -55.62 4.48
CA PHE A 16 -33.26 -55.38 3.13
C PHE A 16 -33.09 -53.91 2.71
N SER A 17 -33.31 -52.97 3.62
CA SER A 17 -33.07 -51.54 3.38
C SER A 17 -31.58 -51.22 3.13
N ALA A 18 -30.67 -51.93 3.82
CA ALA A 18 -29.22 -51.81 3.58
C ALA A 18 -28.82 -52.39 2.20
N LEU A 19 -29.41 -53.52 1.81
CA LEU A 19 -29.19 -54.12 0.49
C LEU A 19 -29.75 -53.22 -0.63
N ILE A 20 -30.95 -52.67 -0.44
CA ILE A 20 -31.55 -51.71 -1.38
C ILE A 20 -30.65 -50.48 -1.50
N GLY A 21 -30.17 -49.91 -0.40
CA GLY A 21 -29.26 -48.75 -0.41
C GLY A 21 -27.95 -48.98 -1.17
N MET A 22 -27.43 -50.22 -1.16
CA MET A 22 -26.23 -50.59 -1.92
C MET A 22 -26.46 -50.57 -3.44
N PHE A 23 -27.68 -50.83 -3.91
CA PHE A 23 -28.03 -50.84 -5.34
C PHE A 23 -28.70 -49.55 -5.81
N ILE A 24 -29.49 -48.94 -4.92
CA ILE A 24 -30.37 -47.79 -5.15
C ILE A 24 -30.30 -46.91 -3.90
N GLY A 25 -29.43 -45.92 -3.90
CA GLY A 25 -29.22 -45.06 -2.73
C GLY A 25 -28.21 -43.96 -2.98
N ASN A 26 -28.35 -42.82 -2.31
CA ASN A 26 -27.31 -41.80 -2.34
C ASN A 26 -26.22 -42.16 -1.34
N GLY A 27 -24.99 -41.74 -1.65
CA GLY A 27 -23.88 -41.80 -0.73
C GLY A 27 -24.10 -40.87 0.45
N ALA A 28 -23.61 -41.28 1.62
CA ALA A 28 -23.71 -40.48 2.83
C ALA A 28 -22.81 -39.24 2.71
N ASP A 29 -23.32 -38.07 3.10
CA ASP A 29 -22.48 -36.88 3.25
C ASP A 29 -21.52 -37.08 4.42
N ALA A 30 -20.30 -36.58 4.27
CA ALA A 30 -19.34 -36.53 5.35
C ALA A 30 -19.86 -35.64 6.49
N ALA A 31 -19.60 -36.04 7.74
CA ALA A 31 -19.94 -35.25 8.90
C ALA A 31 -19.10 -33.95 8.94
N ALA A 32 -19.68 -32.84 9.38
CA ALA A 32 -18.99 -31.55 9.39
C ALA A 32 -17.80 -31.50 10.39
N ASP A 33 -17.79 -32.38 11.39
CA ASP A 33 -16.76 -32.52 12.44
C ASP A 33 -15.78 -33.67 12.19
N CYS A 34 -15.81 -34.25 10.99
CA CYS A 34 -14.89 -35.30 10.58
C CYS A 34 -13.42 -34.83 10.58
N VAL A 35 -12.51 -35.80 10.68
CA VAL A 35 -11.07 -35.59 10.48
C VAL A 35 -10.53 -36.66 9.55
N GLY A 36 -9.65 -36.26 8.62
CA GLY A 36 -8.97 -37.18 7.72
C GLY A 36 -9.94 -37.86 6.73
N PRO A 37 -9.74 -39.13 6.37
CA PRO A 37 -10.55 -39.83 5.37
C PRO A 37 -12.04 -39.95 5.71
N ALA A 38 -12.42 -39.78 6.98
CA ALA A 38 -13.84 -39.73 7.38
C ALA A 38 -14.59 -38.52 6.81
N CYS A 39 -13.84 -37.56 6.26
CA CYS A 39 -14.36 -36.39 5.58
C CYS A 39 -14.69 -36.61 4.11
N ASP A 40 -14.43 -37.81 3.58
CA ASP A 40 -14.84 -38.17 2.22
C ASP A 40 -16.33 -38.49 2.20
N GLY A 41 -17.03 -37.97 1.19
CA GLY A 41 -18.41 -38.32 0.92
C GLY A 41 -18.51 -39.78 0.47
N GLY A 42 -19.53 -40.49 0.96
CA GLY A 42 -19.81 -41.86 0.58
C GLY A 42 -20.20 -41.99 -0.89
N ASN A 43 -19.98 -43.17 -1.47
CA ASN A 43 -20.41 -43.45 -2.84
C ASN A 43 -21.91 -43.76 -2.91
N GLY A 44 -22.55 -43.40 -4.02
CA GLY A 44 -23.91 -43.80 -4.34
C GLY A 44 -24.04 -45.30 -4.64
N GLY A 45 -25.27 -45.80 -4.59
CA GLY A 45 -25.61 -47.18 -4.89
C GLY A 45 -25.34 -47.55 -6.35
N LEU A 46 -25.10 -48.83 -6.60
CA LEU A 46 -24.51 -49.34 -7.86
C LEU A 46 -25.29 -48.97 -9.13
N PHE A 47 -26.63 -48.99 -9.11
CA PHE A 47 -27.45 -48.70 -10.29
C PHE A 47 -27.96 -47.28 -10.31
N PHE A 48 -28.42 -46.78 -9.17
CA PHE A 48 -28.96 -45.43 -9.04
C PHE A 48 -28.48 -44.81 -7.73
N GLY A 49 -27.95 -43.60 -7.82
CA GLY A 49 -27.44 -42.94 -6.63
C GLY A 49 -26.43 -41.86 -6.96
N SER A 50 -26.57 -40.72 -6.28
CA SER A 50 -25.56 -39.66 -6.29
C SER A 50 -24.55 -39.88 -5.18
N GLY A 51 -23.31 -39.46 -5.39
CA GLY A 51 -22.30 -39.48 -4.33
C GLY A 51 -22.58 -38.42 -3.26
N GLY A 52 -22.18 -38.72 -2.02
CA GLY A 52 -22.27 -37.79 -0.90
C GLY A 52 -21.21 -36.69 -0.98
N ARG A 53 -21.46 -35.58 -0.30
CA ARG A 53 -20.53 -34.45 -0.21
C ARG A 53 -19.39 -34.75 0.75
N GLY A 54 -18.19 -34.33 0.39
CA GLY A 54 -17.07 -34.26 1.33
C GLY A 54 -17.18 -33.04 2.25
N ALA A 55 -16.42 -33.03 3.35
CA ALA A 55 -16.30 -31.93 4.30
C ALA A 55 -14.82 -31.62 4.60
N ASN A 56 -14.46 -30.45 5.12
CA ASN A 56 -13.10 -30.14 5.62
C ASN A 56 -11.92 -30.53 4.71
N GLY A 57 -12.06 -30.37 3.38
CA GLY A 57 -11.06 -30.77 2.39
C GLY A 57 -11.16 -32.21 1.87
N GLY A 58 -12.13 -32.99 2.36
CA GLY A 58 -12.43 -34.35 1.92
C GLY A 58 -13.10 -34.40 0.55
N THR A 59 -12.90 -35.49 -0.17
CA THR A 59 -13.39 -35.68 -1.53
C THR A 59 -14.90 -35.97 -1.57
N GLY A 60 -15.57 -35.53 -2.64
CA GLY A 60 -16.95 -35.91 -2.92
C GLY A 60 -17.04 -37.36 -3.41
N GLY A 61 -18.08 -38.07 -2.99
CA GLY A 61 -18.32 -39.46 -3.36
C GLY A 61 -18.68 -39.64 -4.84
N MET A 62 -18.44 -40.84 -5.37
CA MET A 62 -18.80 -41.19 -6.74
C MET A 62 -20.27 -41.62 -6.83
N ALA A 63 -20.92 -41.31 -7.95
CA ALA A 63 -22.23 -41.87 -8.29
C ALA A 63 -22.12 -43.32 -8.80
N GLY A 64 -23.26 -44.01 -8.84
CA GLY A 64 -23.42 -45.35 -9.39
C GLY A 64 -23.43 -45.41 -10.91
N LEU A 65 -24.29 -46.25 -11.51
CA LEU A 65 -24.47 -46.32 -12.96
C LEU A 65 -25.11 -45.03 -13.50
N ILE A 66 -26.10 -44.49 -12.78
CA ILE A 66 -26.76 -43.23 -13.07
C ILE A 66 -26.81 -42.38 -11.79
N GLY A 67 -26.29 -41.15 -11.86
CA GLY A 67 -26.34 -40.21 -10.74
C GLY A 67 -25.27 -39.13 -10.80
N TYR A 68 -25.29 -38.22 -9.82
CA TYR A 68 -24.38 -37.08 -9.78
C TYR A 68 -23.23 -37.30 -8.81
N GLY A 69 -22.02 -36.91 -9.20
CA GLY A 69 -20.88 -36.93 -8.29
C GLY A 69 -21.07 -35.96 -7.13
N GLY A 70 -20.62 -36.33 -5.95
CA GLY A 70 -20.69 -35.49 -4.75
C GLY A 70 -19.78 -34.28 -4.83
N VAL A 71 -20.13 -33.20 -4.15
CA VAL A 71 -19.27 -31.99 -4.06
C VAL A 71 -18.10 -32.26 -3.12
N GLY A 72 -16.88 -31.86 -3.48
CA GLY A 72 -15.72 -31.90 -2.59
C GLY A 72 -15.84 -30.87 -1.47
N GLY A 73 -15.38 -31.21 -0.27
CA GLY A 73 -15.47 -30.33 0.89
C GLY A 73 -14.50 -29.15 0.81
N ASP A 74 -14.95 -27.97 1.22
CA ASP A 74 -14.06 -26.84 1.42
C ASP A 74 -13.06 -27.16 2.53
N ALA A 75 -11.82 -26.73 2.35
CA ALA A 75 -10.79 -26.91 3.36
C ALA A 75 -11.08 -26.09 4.61
N LEU A 76 -10.73 -26.63 5.78
CA LEU A 76 -10.91 -25.94 7.05
C LEU A 76 -10.15 -24.61 7.07
N ALA A 77 -10.82 -23.52 7.46
CA ALA A 77 -10.22 -22.20 7.49
C ALA A 77 -8.92 -22.17 8.32
N GLY A 78 -7.87 -21.61 7.73
CA GLY A 78 -6.59 -21.41 8.38
C GLY A 78 -5.70 -22.65 8.52
N SER A 79 -6.14 -23.80 8.01
CA SER A 79 -5.34 -25.04 7.99
C SER A 79 -4.28 -25.08 6.89
N GLY A 80 -4.39 -24.21 5.89
CA GLY A 80 -3.60 -24.26 4.65
C GLY A 80 -3.89 -25.49 3.77
N MET A 81 -4.92 -26.28 4.08
CA MET A 81 -5.28 -27.47 3.31
C MET A 81 -5.91 -27.12 1.97
N THR A 82 -5.67 -27.99 0.99
CA THR A 82 -6.33 -27.97 -0.32
C THR A 82 -7.79 -28.37 -0.18
N GLY A 83 -8.68 -27.77 -0.97
CA GLY A 83 -10.07 -28.17 -1.04
C GLY A 83 -10.25 -29.57 -1.64
N GLY A 84 -11.30 -30.27 -1.24
CA GLY A 84 -11.57 -31.62 -1.68
C GLY A 84 -11.93 -31.71 -3.16
N ALA A 85 -11.52 -32.79 -3.83
CA ALA A 85 -11.95 -33.03 -5.20
C ALA A 85 -13.45 -33.37 -5.28
N GLY A 86 -14.12 -32.92 -6.33
CA GLY A 86 -15.48 -33.35 -6.65
C GLY A 86 -15.52 -34.81 -7.11
N GLY A 87 -16.61 -35.48 -6.75
CA GLY A 87 -16.88 -36.87 -7.10
C GLY A 87 -17.25 -37.06 -8.56
N ARG A 88 -17.08 -38.28 -9.07
CA ARG A 88 -17.43 -38.63 -10.45
C ARG A 88 -18.94 -38.82 -10.60
N GLY A 89 -19.50 -38.33 -11.70
CA GLY A 89 -20.86 -38.65 -12.14
C GLY A 89 -21.00 -40.12 -12.52
N GLY A 90 -22.25 -40.54 -12.74
CA GLY A 90 -22.57 -41.95 -12.93
C GLY A 90 -21.90 -42.57 -14.15
N LEU A 91 -21.58 -43.87 -14.09
CA LEU A 91 -20.78 -44.57 -15.10
C LEU A 91 -21.39 -44.57 -16.51
N LEU A 92 -22.69 -44.32 -16.65
CA LEU A 92 -23.35 -44.10 -17.94
C LEU A 92 -23.83 -42.67 -18.09
N ILE A 93 -24.59 -42.18 -17.11
CA ILE A 93 -25.24 -40.87 -17.14
C ILE A 93 -25.03 -40.17 -15.80
N GLY A 94 -24.53 -38.95 -15.84
CA GLY A 94 -24.31 -38.16 -14.64
C GLY A 94 -23.27 -37.07 -14.81
N SER A 95 -23.49 -35.92 -14.17
CA SER A 95 -22.46 -34.88 -14.05
C SER A 95 -21.53 -35.13 -12.88
N GLY A 96 -20.27 -34.69 -13.01
CA GLY A 96 -19.33 -34.68 -11.90
C GLY A 96 -19.66 -33.59 -10.89
N GLY A 97 -19.23 -33.79 -9.65
CA GLY A 97 -19.38 -32.82 -8.57
C GLY A 97 -18.34 -31.70 -8.64
N ALA A 98 -18.64 -30.54 -8.07
CA ALA A 98 -17.66 -29.46 -7.96
C ALA A 98 -16.55 -29.80 -6.95
N GLY A 99 -15.34 -29.27 -7.16
CA GLY A 99 -14.29 -29.29 -6.15
C GLY A 99 -14.47 -28.20 -5.09
N GLY A 100 -14.01 -28.46 -3.86
CA GLY A 100 -14.07 -27.52 -2.74
C GLY A 100 -12.99 -26.43 -2.82
N ALA A 101 -13.21 -25.32 -2.13
CA ALA A 101 -12.24 -24.24 -2.00
C ALA A 101 -11.06 -24.62 -1.07
N GLY A 102 -9.87 -24.10 -1.37
CA GLY A 102 -8.71 -24.22 -0.49
C GLY A 102 -8.74 -23.23 0.66
N ALA A 103 -8.01 -23.55 1.75
CA ALA A 103 -7.99 -22.73 2.95
C ALA A 103 -7.20 -21.43 2.74
N ASN A 104 -7.65 -20.33 3.34
CA ASN A 104 -6.85 -19.10 3.37
C ASN A 104 -5.57 -19.30 4.18
N ALA A 105 -4.54 -18.52 3.84
CA ALA A 105 -3.29 -18.46 4.58
C ALA A 105 -3.50 -17.92 6.01
N THR A 106 -2.63 -18.34 6.93
CA THR A 106 -2.48 -17.80 8.29
C THR A 106 -1.03 -17.43 8.53
N ALA A 107 -0.75 -16.80 9.67
CA ALA A 107 0.62 -16.43 10.03
C ALA A 107 1.57 -17.64 10.07
N THR A 108 1.03 -18.86 10.18
CA THR A 108 1.77 -20.11 10.30
C THR A 108 1.55 -21.07 9.13
N SER A 109 0.73 -20.73 8.13
CA SER A 109 0.36 -21.67 7.07
C SER A 109 0.07 -20.94 5.76
N ALA A 110 0.57 -21.50 4.65
CA ALA A 110 0.28 -20.99 3.31
C ALA A 110 -1.19 -21.21 2.93
N ALA A 111 -1.66 -20.50 1.90
CA ALA A 111 -2.98 -20.76 1.34
C ALA A 111 -3.02 -22.13 0.66
N GLY A 112 -4.14 -22.84 0.80
CA GLY A 112 -4.40 -24.12 0.15
C GLY A 112 -5.01 -23.95 -1.24
N ALA A 113 -4.71 -24.87 -2.15
CA ALA A 113 -5.26 -24.83 -3.51
C ALA A 113 -6.75 -25.23 -3.55
N GLY A 114 -7.44 -24.85 -4.61
CA GLY A 114 -8.79 -25.36 -4.88
C GLY A 114 -8.79 -26.83 -5.30
N GLY A 115 -9.83 -27.57 -4.91
CA GLY A 115 -10.06 -28.96 -5.30
C GLY A 115 -10.46 -29.08 -6.77
N ARG A 116 -10.12 -30.19 -7.42
CA ARG A 116 -10.52 -30.43 -8.82
C ARG A 116 -12.01 -30.76 -8.92
N GLY A 117 -12.66 -30.34 -10.00
CA GLY A 117 -14.00 -30.81 -10.33
C GLY A 117 -13.99 -32.29 -10.74
N GLY A 118 -15.10 -32.98 -10.50
CA GLY A 118 -15.30 -34.37 -10.87
C GLY A 118 -15.66 -34.54 -12.34
N ASN A 119 -15.33 -35.70 -12.92
CA ASN A 119 -15.69 -36.01 -14.29
C ASN A 119 -17.15 -36.47 -14.40
N ALA A 120 -17.79 -36.19 -15.51
CA ALA A 120 -19.08 -36.78 -15.89
C ALA A 120 -18.95 -38.27 -16.27
N GLY A 121 -20.12 -38.91 -16.38
CA GLY A 121 -20.28 -40.18 -17.10
C GLY A 121 -20.02 -40.04 -18.60
N PRO A 122 -19.72 -41.12 -19.32
CA PRO A 122 -19.32 -41.09 -20.72
C PRO A 122 -20.47 -40.74 -21.68
N LEU A 123 -21.73 -41.06 -21.38
CA LEU A 123 -22.82 -40.85 -22.36
C LEU A 123 -23.44 -39.46 -22.26
N LEU A 124 -23.83 -39.04 -21.05
CA LEU A 124 -24.50 -37.76 -20.83
C LEU A 124 -24.11 -37.17 -19.47
N GLY A 125 -23.70 -35.91 -19.45
CA GLY A 125 -23.39 -35.18 -18.23
C GLY A 125 -22.23 -34.20 -18.38
N ASN A 126 -22.22 -33.18 -17.52
CA ASN A 126 -21.18 -32.15 -17.53
C ASN A 126 -20.10 -32.44 -16.48
N GLY A 127 -18.87 -32.03 -16.77
CA GLY A 127 -17.82 -32.05 -15.77
C GLY A 127 -18.11 -31.03 -14.66
N GLY A 128 -17.69 -31.34 -13.44
CA GLY A 128 -17.81 -30.43 -12.30
C GLY A 128 -16.81 -29.27 -12.39
N ALA A 129 -17.16 -28.12 -11.83
CA ALA A 129 -16.22 -27.01 -11.73
C ALA A 129 -15.10 -27.29 -10.72
N GLY A 130 -13.91 -26.76 -10.95
CA GLY A 130 -12.86 -26.74 -9.93
C GLY A 130 -13.11 -25.68 -8.85
N GLY A 131 -12.63 -25.95 -7.65
CA GLY A 131 -12.73 -25.07 -6.49
C GLY A 131 -11.77 -23.89 -6.55
N ARG A 132 -12.02 -22.85 -5.75
CA ARG A 132 -11.17 -21.65 -5.69
C ARG A 132 -9.94 -21.91 -4.83
N GLY A 133 -8.80 -21.31 -5.18
CA GLY A 133 -7.64 -21.27 -4.28
C GLY A 133 -7.88 -20.35 -3.09
N GLY A 134 -7.28 -20.66 -1.94
CA GLY A 134 -7.31 -19.82 -0.75
C GLY A 134 -6.58 -18.50 -0.95
N ALA A 135 -7.03 -17.45 -0.27
CA ALA A 135 -6.40 -16.13 -0.28
C ALA A 135 -5.09 -16.13 0.53
N GLY A 136 -4.11 -15.35 0.06
CA GLY A 136 -2.89 -15.05 0.81
C GLY A 136 -3.15 -14.06 1.95
N LEU A 137 -2.15 -13.87 2.82
CA LEU A 137 -2.16 -12.89 3.89
C LEU A 137 -1.59 -11.55 3.42
N ALA A 138 -2.20 -10.46 3.88
CA ALA A 138 -1.61 -9.13 3.79
C ALA A 138 -0.25 -9.09 4.50
N GLY A 139 0.67 -8.31 3.93
CA GLY A 139 1.93 -8.00 4.59
C GLY A 139 1.69 -7.13 5.82
N ALA A 140 2.59 -7.18 6.81
CA ALA A 140 2.52 -6.26 7.93
C ALA A 140 2.68 -4.82 7.44
N ALA A 141 1.83 -3.90 7.90
CA ALA A 141 2.00 -2.48 7.62
C ALA A 141 3.35 -1.99 8.18
N GLY A 142 4.06 -1.17 7.40
CA GLY A 142 5.17 -0.39 7.93
C GLY A 142 4.61 0.59 8.95
N LEU A 143 5.02 0.47 10.21
CA LEU A 143 4.66 1.44 11.25
C LEU A 143 5.75 2.51 11.27
N ASN A 144 5.36 3.77 11.03
CA ASN A 144 6.24 4.90 11.34
C ASN A 144 6.26 5.09 12.87
N PRO A 145 7.44 5.30 13.49
CA PRO A 145 7.51 5.64 14.91
C PRO A 145 6.72 6.91 15.24
N ALA A 146 6.28 7.06 16.49
CA ALA A 146 5.64 8.29 16.93
C ALA A 146 6.60 9.48 16.75
N ALA A 147 6.13 10.56 16.12
CA ALA A 147 6.94 11.74 15.85
C ALA A 147 7.57 12.27 17.15
N PRO A 148 8.91 12.44 17.18
CA PRO A 148 9.58 13.04 18.32
C PRO A 148 9.05 14.44 18.65
N THR A 149 9.06 14.80 19.93
CA THR A 149 8.73 16.17 20.38
C THR A 149 9.98 16.99 20.72
N ASP A 150 11.06 16.33 21.09
CA ASP A 150 12.34 16.98 21.39
C ASP A 150 13.01 17.46 20.11
N ALA A 151 13.52 18.69 20.13
CA ALA A 151 14.27 19.29 19.03
C ALA A 151 15.74 19.44 19.40
N ALA A 152 16.62 19.33 18.40
CA ALA A 152 18.02 19.66 18.55
C ALA A 152 18.22 21.19 18.72
N ALA A 153 19.43 21.58 19.08
CA ALA A 153 19.75 22.97 19.38
C ALA A 153 19.45 23.90 18.19
N ALA A 154 18.79 25.02 18.48
CA ALA A 154 18.53 26.03 17.47
C ALA A 154 19.80 26.81 17.12
N GLY A 155 19.83 27.31 15.88
CA GLY A 155 20.86 28.22 15.41
C GLY A 155 20.82 29.57 16.11
N ALA A 156 21.98 30.22 16.20
CA ALA A 156 22.11 31.52 16.83
C ALA A 156 21.38 32.60 16.02
N ASN A 157 20.57 33.41 16.69
CA ASN A 157 19.93 34.57 16.07
C ASN A 157 20.90 35.75 15.98
N VAL A 158 20.77 36.54 14.91
CA VAL A 158 21.42 37.84 14.77
C VAL A 158 20.39 38.91 15.11
N GLY A 159 20.79 39.84 15.99
CA GLY A 159 19.96 40.95 16.42
C GLY A 159 19.71 41.98 15.31
N ARG A 160 19.41 43.22 15.71
CA ARG A 160 19.22 44.33 14.76
C ARG A 160 20.53 45.07 14.50
N THR A 161 20.64 45.77 13.37
CA THR A 161 21.68 46.78 13.08
C THR A 161 23.13 46.29 13.09
N ASN A 162 23.39 44.98 12.89
CA ASN A 162 24.75 44.48 12.76
C ASN A 162 25.32 44.88 11.40
N GLY A 163 26.54 45.43 11.38
CA GLY A 163 27.14 45.95 10.15
C GLY A 163 26.49 47.25 9.64
N TYR A 164 25.68 47.92 10.45
CA TYR A 164 25.04 49.19 10.10
C TYR A 164 26.09 50.28 9.84
N ASN A 165 25.97 50.97 8.70
CA ASN A 165 26.93 51.97 8.21
C ASN A 165 28.37 51.42 8.05
N GLY A 166 28.50 50.12 7.75
CA GLY A 166 29.75 49.36 7.60
C GLY A 166 29.63 48.10 6.71
N ALA A 167 28.64 48.11 5.81
CA ALA A 167 28.44 47.30 4.61
C ALA A 167 28.21 45.77 4.70
N VAL A 168 28.62 45.06 5.76
CA VAL A 168 28.48 43.58 5.81
C VAL A 168 27.85 43.12 7.13
N ALA A 169 26.64 42.59 7.04
CA ALA A 169 25.97 41.89 8.13
C ALA A 169 26.60 40.52 8.42
N VAL A 170 26.26 39.94 9.56
CA VAL A 170 26.66 38.58 9.94
C VAL A 170 25.52 37.62 9.66
N ASP A 171 25.84 36.41 9.22
CA ASP A 171 24.87 35.34 9.02
C ASP A 171 24.43 34.72 10.35
N ALA A 172 23.19 34.22 10.39
CA ALA A 172 22.67 33.49 11.53
C ALA A 172 23.17 32.05 11.56
N GLY A 173 23.16 31.44 12.74
CA GLY A 173 23.62 30.06 12.90
C GLY A 173 22.63 29.05 12.31
N HIS A 174 23.15 27.93 11.81
CA HIS A 174 22.33 26.78 11.41
C HIS A 174 21.77 26.04 12.63
N GLY A 175 20.58 25.46 12.47
CA GLY A 175 20.04 24.51 13.44
C GLY A 175 20.86 23.21 13.45
N ALA A 176 21.02 22.61 14.62
CA ALA A 176 21.71 21.32 14.75
C ALA A 176 20.85 20.17 14.22
N ASP A 177 21.48 19.13 13.67
CA ASP A 177 20.78 17.91 13.28
C ASP A 177 20.24 17.16 14.50
N GLY A 178 19.09 16.51 14.34
CA GLY A 178 18.49 15.65 15.34
C GLY A 178 19.28 14.35 15.54
N ASN A 179 19.47 13.95 16.80
CA ASN A 179 19.85 12.57 17.12
C ASN A 179 18.67 11.61 16.90
N SER A 180 18.88 10.30 17.07
CA SER A 180 17.79 9.33 17.02
C SER A 180 16.60 9.73 17.91
N ASN A 181 15.40 9.66 17.34
CA ASN A 181 14.14 10.11 17.92
C ASN A 181 14.16 11.59 18.33
N GLN A 182 14.75 12.46 17.52
CA GLN A 182 14.80 13.89 17.77
C GLN A 182 14.57 14.67 16.47
N ASN A 183 13.86 15.80 16.58
CA ASN A 183 13.68 16.73 15.47
C ASN A 183 14.95 17.56 15.25
N GLY A 184 15.14 18.02 14.02
CA GLY A 184 16.18 18.99 13.70
C GLY A 184 15.93 20.33 14.39
N GLY A 185 17.00 21.01 14.77
CA GLY A 185 16.98 22.33 15.35
C GLY A 185 16.55 23.38 14.32
N ARG A 186 15.89 24.45 14.79
CA ARG A 186 15.53 25.56 13.91
C ARG A 186 16.76 26.37 13.50
N GLY A 187 16.77 26.89 12.29
CA GLY A 187 17.75 27.88 11.86
C GLY A 187 17.60 29.21 12.62
N GLY A 188 18.70 29.94 12.76
CA GLY A 188 18.72 31.26 13.39
C GLY A 188 18.10 32.34 12.51
N ASN A 189 17.43 33.31 13.13
CA ASN A 189 16.80 34.44 12.45
C ASN A 189 17.76 35.64 12.33
N ILE A 190 17.54 36.47 11.32
CA ILE A 190 18.16 37.79 11.17
C ILE A 190 17.12 38.87 11.52
N GLY A 191 17.46 39.75 12.46
CA GLY A 191 16.64 40.92 12.81
C GLY A 191 16.62 42.00 11.72
N ASP A 192 16.17 43.21 12.09
CA ASP A 192 16.05 44.33 11.15
C ASP A 192 17.37 45.10 10.92
N LEU A 193 17.46 45.76 9.76
CA LEU A 193 18.49 46.77 9.44
C LEU A 193 19.94 46.25 9.50
N ASN A 194 20.16 44.94 9.35
CA ASN A 194 21.52 44.40 9.29
C ASN A 194 22.15 44.71 7.93
N GLY A 195 23.37 45.21 7.96
CA GLY A 195 24.14 45.61 6.78
C GLY A 195 23.61 46.84 6.07
N ALA A 196 22.64 47.56 6.66
CA ALA A 196 22.07 48.76 6.07
C ALA A 196 23.04 49.95 6.13
N ALA A 197 23.03 50.82 5.13
CA ALA A 197 23.83 52.03 5.08
C ALA A 197 22.98 53.26 4.72
N GLU A 198 23.29 54.39 5.36
CA GLU A 198 22.59 55.66 5.12
C GLU A 198 23.36 56.63 4.21
N ASN A 199 24.64 56.35 3.96
CA ASN A 199 25.51 57.19 3.14
C ASN A 199 25.43 56.84 1.66
N ALA A 200 25.46 57.89 0.83
CA ALA A 200 25.57 57.77 -0.62
C ALA A 200 26.83 56.96 -1.01
N ASP A 201 26.72 56.15 -2.08
CA ASP A 201 27.79 55.37 -2.70
C ASP A 201 28.28 54.09 -1.96
N ILE A 202 27.54 53.59 -0.95
CA ILE A 202 27.88 52.33 -0.26
C ILE A 202 27.10 51.14 -0.83
N VAL A 203 27.78 50.00 -1.01
CA VAL A 203 27.14 48.70 -1.28
C VAL A 203 26.84 48.00 0.05
N SER A 204 25.56 47.78 0.33
CA SER A 204 25.03 47.23 1.58
C SER A 204 24.64 45.76 1.40
N HIS A 205 25.08 44.87 2.31
CA HIS A 205 24.77 43.44 2.26
C HIS A 205 24.06 42.97 3.53
N GLY A 206 22.83 42.49 3.38
CA GLY A 206 22.09 41.79 4.43
C GLY A 206 22.72 40.44 4.75
N GLY A 207 22.46 39.95 5.96
CA GLY A 207 22.93 38.63 6.41
C GLY A 207 21.94 37.55 6.01
N ASN A 208 22.43 36.32 5.84
CA ASN A 208 21.62 35.15 5.56
C ASN A 208 21.09 34.53 6.86
N ALA A 209 19.84 34.08 6.84
CA ALA A 209 19.28 33.33 7.95
C ALA A 209 19.76 31.87 7.93
N GLY A 210 19.79 31.25 9.11
CA GLY A 210 20.30 29.88 9.24
C GLY A 210 19.35 28.86 8.63
N ALA A 211 19.89 27.84 7.98
CA ALA A 211 19.11 26.64 7.62
C ALA A 211 18.67 25.86 8.87
N GLY A 212 17.54 25.15 8.78
CA GLY A 212 17.11 24.18 9.78
C GLY A 212 17.93 22.89 9.72
N GLY A 213 18.14 22.26 10.87
CA GLY A 213 18.83 20.97 10.97
C GLY A 213 17.96 19.83 10.45
N THR A 214 18.58 18.74 10.01
CA THR A 214 17.87 17.53 9.59
C THR A 214 17.24 16.79 10.78
N GLY A 215 16.13 16.10 10.56
CA GLY A 215 15.52 15.23 11.56
C GLY A 215 16.33 13.95 11.77
N GLY A 216 16.40 13.48 13.01
CA GLY A 216 17.11 12.25 13.33
C GLY A 216 16.31 10.99 12.97
N SER A 217 17.01 9.84 12.94
CA SER A 217 16.38 8.54 12.67
C SER A 217 15.24 8.23 13.64
N GLY A 218 14.23 7.48 13.21
CA GLY A 218 13.05 7.19 14.04
C GLY A 218 11.92 8.20 13.88
N GLY A 219 11.81 8.83 12.71
CA GLY A 219 10.71 9.72 12.36
C GLY A 219 10.88 11.18 12.81
N GLY A 220 12.10 11.62 13.13
CA GLY A 220 12.38 13.02 13.48
C GLY A 220 12.02 13.97 12.33
N ALA A 221 11.32 15.06 12.62
CA ALA A 221 11.04 16.11 11.64
C ALA A 221 12.28 16.99 11.41
N GLY A 222 12.43 17.52 10.20
CA GLY A 222 13.41 18.56 9.91
C GLY A 222 13.08 19.87 10.61
N GLY A 223 14.11 20.61 10.99
CA GLY A 223 13.99 21.93 11.61
C GLY A 223 13.53 22.98 10.60
N ALA A 224 12.77 23.98 11.04
CA ALA A 224 12.41 25.12 10.20
C ALA A 224 13.66 25.97 9.89
N GLY A 225 13.72 26.52 8.69
CA GLY A 225 14.69 27.55 8.32
C GLY A 225 14.43 28.87 9.06
N GLY A 226 15.49 29.67 9.23
CA GLY A 226 15.43 30.98 9.86
C GLY A 226 14.85 32.05 8.94
N SER A 227 14.22 33.07 9.52
CA SER A 227 13.58 34.18 8.79
C SER A 227 14.42 35.47 8.83
N ILE A 228 14.15 36.38 7.89
CA ILE A 228 14.80 37.69 7.79
C ILE A 228 13.79 38.82 8.05
N GLY A 229 14.17 39.74 8.94
CA GLY A 229 13.44 40.95 9.28
C GLY A 229 13.46 42.03 8.19
N LEU A 230 13.12 43.26 8.53
CA LEU A 230 12.94 44.37 7.60
C LEU A 230 14.27 45.07 7.25
N PHE A 231 14.36 45.61 6.04
CA PHE A 231 15.45 46.52 5.61
C PHE A 231 16.87 45.97 5.76
N ASN A 232 17.07 44.66 5.65
CA ASN A 232 18.43 44.10 5.63
C ASN A 232 19.09 44.38 4.28
N GLY A 233 20.35 44.81 4.32
CA GLY A 233 21.09 45.25 3.15
C GLY A 233 20.51 46.51 2.48
N TYR A 234 19.74 47.32 3.21
CA TYR A 234 19.18 48.57 2.70
C TYR A 234 20.28 49.61 2.40
N GLY A 235 20.30 50.18 1.19
CA GLY A 235 21.28 51.21 0.80
C GLY A 235 20.60 52.55 0.49
N ARG A 236 20.83 53.59 1.30
CA ARG A 236 20.23 54.93 1.10
C ARG A 236 21.12 55.84 0.25
N GLY A 237 20.53 56.86 -0.41
CA GLY A 237 21.30 57.95 -1.06
C GLY A 237 22.02 57.61 -2.36
N GLY A 238 21.52 56.67 -3.16
CA GLY A 238 22.14 56.26 -4.44
C GLY A 238 23.03 55.02 -4.36
N GLY A 239 23.21 54.45 -3.16
CA GLY A 239 23.93 53.19 -2.95
C GLY A 239 23.19 51.95 -3.46
N THR A 240 23.90 50.82 -3.47
CA THR A 240 23.36 49.50 -3.85
C THR A 240 22.94 48.73 -2.60
N GLY A 241 21.72 48.21 -2.58
CA GLY A 241 21.24 47.33 -1.50
C GLY A 241 21.14 45.87 -1.95
N ASN A 242 21.72 44.94 -1.19
CA ASN A 242 21.65 43.50 -1.41
C ASN A 242 21.01 42.82 -0.20
N GLY A 243 19.81 42.26 -0.36
CA GLY A 243 19.12 41.48 0.67
C GLY A 243 19.83 40.16 0.96
N GLY A 244 19.56 39.57 2.13
CA GLY A 244 20.05 38.23 2.49
C GLY A 244 19.04 37.13 2.14
N ALA A 245 19.50 35.88 2.10
CA ALA A 245 18.64 34.71 1.85
C ALA A 245 18.09 34.10 3.15
N ALA A 246 16.81 33.77 3.19
CA ALA A 246 16.22 33.07 4.33
C ALA A 246 16.65 31.60 4.38
N GLY A 247 16.52 31.01 5.56
CA GLY A 247 16.99 29.65 5.81
C GLY A 247 16.13 28.61 5.11
N VAL A 248 16.77 27.61 4.51
CA VAL A 248 16.09 26.41 4.00
C VAL A 248 15.65 25.52 5.17
N GLY A 249 14.49 24.87 5.04
CA GLY A 249 14.02 23.87 6.00
C GLY A 249 14.86 22.59 5.95
N GLY A 250 15.13 21.99 7.11
CA GLY A 250 15.87 20.73 7.20
C GLY A 250 15.08 19.55 6.64
N ALA A 251 15.77 18.53 6.13
CA ALA A 251 15.12 17.30 5.69
C ALA A 251 14.56 16.48 6.88
N GLY A 252 13.48 15.74 6.66
CA GLY A 252 12.96 14.77 7.62
C GLY A 252 13.86 13.55 7.78
N GLY A 253 13.90 12.98 8.98
CA GLY A 253 14.67 11.79 9.33
C GLY A 253 14.05 10.49 8.81
N SER A 254 14.86 9.43 8.78
CA SER A 254 14.40 8.08 8.41
C SER A 254 13.31 7.57 9.36
N GLY A 255 12.34 6.83 8.84
CA GLY A 255 11.14 6.42 9.59
C GLY A 255 9.93 7.35 9.37
N GLY A 256 9.93 8.14 8.29
CA GLY A 256 8.78 8.94 7.87
C GLY A 256 8.69 10.33 8.51
N GLY A 257 9.81 10.94 8.91
CA GLY A 257 9.81 12.29 9.45
C GLY A 257 9.42 13.35 8.40
N HIS A 258 8.70 14.40 8.80
CA HIS A 258 8.35 15.49 7.88
C HIS A 258 9.56 16.40 7.61
N GLY A 259 9.61 17.02 6.43
CA GLY A 259 10.57 18.08 6.16
C GLY A 259 10.20 19.35 6.93
N GLY A 260 11.21 20.14 7.29
CA GLY A 260 11.04 21.44 7.94
C GLY A 260 10.52 22.50 6.96
N SER A 261 9.87 23.54 7.47
CA SER A 261 9.46 24.66 6.63
C SER A 261 10.66 25.54 6.24
N GLY A 262 10.59 26.15 5.06
CA GLY A 262 11.50 27.23 4.70
C GLY A 262 11.27 28.50 5.52
N GLY A 263 12.26 29.37 5.57
CA GLY A 263 12.20 30.66 6.25
C GLY A 263 11.60 31.77 5.40
N ASP A 264 10.94 32.73 6.06
CA ASP A 264 10.30 33.87 5.40
C ASP A 264 11.22 35.10 5.31
N ILE A 265 10.96 35.94 4.31
CA ILE A 265 11.60 37.27 4.16
C ILE A 265 10.56 38.38 4.31
N SER A 266 10.81 39.32 5.23
CA SER A 266 9.99 40.51 5.42
C SER A 266 10.22 41.57 4.33
N ALA A 267 9.42 42.65 4.32
CA ALA A 267 9.49 43.68 3.28
C ALA A 267 10.82 44.46 3.21
N ALA A 268 11.10 45.05 2.03
CA ALA A 268 12.15 46.04 1.78
C ALA A 268 13.59 45.57 2.05
N ASN A 269 13.85 44.27 2.00
CA ASN A 269 15.20 43.72 1.97
C ASN A 269 15.89 44.07 0.64
N GLY A 270 17.15 44.48 0.73
CA GLY A 270 17.94 44.93 -0.41
C GLY A 270 17.36 46.13 -1.18
N GLU A 271 16.52 46.95 -0.54
CA GLU A 271 15.99 48.16 -1.20
C GLU A 271 17.12 49.18 -1.44
N GLY A 272 17.19 49.68 -2.67
CA GLY A 272 18.12 50.72 -3.11
C GLY A 272 17.47 52.10 -3.07
N GLY A 273 18.21 53.08 -2.54
CA GLY A 273 17.78 54.46 -2.35
C GLY A 273 17.64 55.23 -3.67
N THR A 274 17.40 56.53 -3.58
CA THR A 274 17.16 57.40 -4.75
C THR A 274 18.31 57.30 -5.77
N ALA A 275 18.00 56.81 -6.98
CA ALA A 275 18.95 56.55 -8.08
C ALA A 275 19.96 55.39 -7.85
N GLY A 276 19.74 54.58 -6.80
CA GLY A 276 20.53 53.38 -6.50
C GLY A 276 19.97 52.09 -7.11
N SER A 277 20.65 50.97 -6.87
CA SER A 277 20.21 49.63 -7.30
C SER A 277 19.80 48.77 -6.10
N GLY A 278 18.74 47.98 -6.24
CA GLY A 278 18.24 47.10 -5.19
C GLY A 278 18.14 45.66 -5.67
N PHE A 279 18.65 44.73 -4.88
CA PHE A 279 18.58 43.28 -5.10
C PHE A 279 17.93 42.63 -3.88
N GLY A 280 16.71 42.12 -4.05
CA GLY A 280 15.99 41.45 -2.99
C GLY A 280 16.64 40.13 -2.57
N GLY A 281 16.29 39.64 -1.38
CA GLY A 281 16.73 38.33 -0.91
C GLY A 281 15.77 37.20 -1.28
N ASP A 282 16.25 35.95 -1.29
CA ASP A 282 15.44 34.76 -1.63
C ASP A 282 14.87 34.07 -0.38
N ALA A 283 13.58 33.74 -0.37
CA ALA A 283 13.01 32.98 0.75
C ALA A 283 13.47 31.53 0.77
N GLY A 284 13.38 30.90 1.93
CA GLY A 284 13.84 29.54 2.13
C GLY A 284 12.92 28.51 1.47
N ASP A 285 13.52 27.53 0.82
CA ASP A 285 12.82 26.33 0.37
C ASP A 285 12.40 25.46 1.57
N GLY A 286 11.31 24.70 1.42
CA GLY A 286 10.94 23.66 2.39
C GLY A 286 11.89 22.46 2.31
N GLY A 287 12.11 21.80 3.45
CA GLY A 287 12.84 20.55 3.50
C GLY A 287 12.05 19.39 2.91
N SER A 288 12.76 18.40 2.36
CA SER A 288 12.15 17.15 1.91
C SER A 288 11.69 16.29 3.09
N GLY A 289 10.61 15.51 2.92
CA GLY A 289 10.23 14.51 3.92
C GLY A 289 11.16 13.28 3.89
N GLY A 290 11.31 12.61 5.03
CA GLY A 290 12.12 11.42 5.20
C GLY A 290 11.43 10.14 4.70
N LEU A 291 12.23 9.16 4.31
CA LEU A 291 11.77 7.85 3.85
C LEU A 291 11.10 7.06 5.01
N GLY A 292 9.89 6.54 4.78
CA GLY A 292 9.17 5.70 5.74
C GLY A 292 9.77 4.29 5.88
N THR A 293 9.35 3.54 6.90
CA THR A 293 9.73 2.11 7.04
C THR A 293 9.01 1.26 5.98
N GLU A 294 9.69 0.27 5.40
CA GLU A 294 9.07 -0.67 4.47
C GLU A 294 8.06 -1.58 5.20
N GLY A 295 6.90 -1.80 4.59
CA GLY A 295 5.97 -2.84 5.06
C GLY A 295 6.49 -4.25 4.72
N GLY A 296 6.09 -5.25 5.49
CA GLY A 296 6.40 -6.65 5.17
C GLY A 296 5.71 -7.09 3.86
N ALA A 297 6.30 -8.05 3.14
CA ALA A 297 5.68 -8.63 1.94
C ALA A 297 4.43 -9.47 2.30
N GLY A 298 3.37 -9.38 1.49
CA GLY A 298 2.21 -10.27 1.61
C GLY A 298 2.53 -11.68 1.11
N THR A 299 1.79 -12.69 1.58
CA THR A 299 1.94 -14.06 1.05
C THR A 299 1.12 -14.24 -0.25
N PRO A 300 1.58 -15.10 -1.17
CA PRO A 300 0.83 -15.39 -2.40
C PRO A 300 -0.52 -16.06 -2.12
N GLY A 301 -1.49 -15.81 -2.98
CA GLY A 301 -2.72 -16.62 -3.03
C GLY A 301 -2.47 -17.98 -3.68
N ALA A 302 -3.27 -18.98 -3.35
CA ALA A 302 -3.13 -20.32 -3.91
C ALA A 302 -3.84 -20.48 -5.27
N ALA A 303 -3.45 -21.47 -6.06
CA ALA A 303 -4.07 -21.73 -7.36
C ALA A 303 -5.52 -22.27 -7.22
N GLY A 304 -6.34 -21.99 -8.23
CA GLY A 304 -7.64 -22.66 -8.37
C GLY A 304 -7.50 -24.15 -8.74
N GLY A 305 -8.57 -24.91 -8.57
CA GLY A 305 -8.65 -26.31 -8.98
C GLY A 305 -9.07 -26.47 -10.44
N ALA A 306 -8.61 -27.50 -11.14
CA ALA A 306 -9.02 -27.75 -12.53
C ALA A 306 -10.50 -28.15 -12.63
N GLY A 307 -11.15 -27.81 -13.75
CA GLY A 307 -12.48 -28.32 -14.08
C GLY A 307 -12.44 -29.80 -14.48
N GLY A 308 -13.51 -30.52 -14.19
CA GLY A 308 -13.69 -31.92 -14.59
C GLY A 308 -14.12 -32.07 -16.04
N ASN A 309 -13.94 -33.25 -16.62
CA ASN A 309 -14.31 -33.50 -18.01
C ASN A 309 -15.81 -33.79 -18.16
N GLY A 310 -16.40 -33.31 -19.26
CA GLY A 310 -17.75 -33.67 -19.68
C GLY A 310 -17.84 -35.07 -20.26
N ALA A 311 -19.07 -35.54 -20.48
CA ALA A 311 -19.35 -36.80 -21.15
C ALA A 311 -18.74 -36.83 -22.55
N THR A 312 -18.37 -38.01 -23.04
CA THR A 312 -17.75 -38.17 -24.36
C THR A 312 -18.73 -37.91 -25.50
N LEU A 313 -20.03 -38.13 -25.29
CA LEU A 313 -21.06 -37.93 -26.31
C LEU A 313 -21.79 -36.58 -26.14
N PHE A 314 -22.50 -36.39 -25.02
CA PHE A 314 -23.25 -35.16 -24.74
C PHE A 314 -22.85 -34.57 -23.38
N GLY A 315 -21.84 -33.71 -23.35
CA GLY A 315 -21.39 -33.12 -22.10
C GLY A 315 -20.36 -32.02 -22.27
N SER A 316 -20.52 -30.92 -21.54
CA SER A 316 -19.50 -29.87 -21.49
C SER A 316 -18.48 -30.16 -20.39
N GLY A 317 -17.24 -29.73 -20.61
CA GLY A 317 -16.24 -29.68 -19.54
C GLY A 317 -16.64 -28.69 -18.45
N GLY A 318 -16.22 -28.94 -17.22
CA GLY A 318 -16.35 -28.01 -16.10
C GLY A 318 -15.34 -26.88 -16.19
N SER A 319 -15.68 -25.71 -15.65
CA SER A 319 -14.75 -24.57 -15.59
C SER A 319 -13.63 -24.79 -14.58
N GLY A 320 -12.45 -24.26 -14.86
CA GLY A 320 -11.38 -24.16 -13.87
C GLY A 320 -11.74 -23.15 -12.76
N GLY A 321 -11.24 -23.41 -11.56
CA GLY A 321 -11.35 -22.52 -10.42
C GLY A 321 -10.41 -21.32 -10.52
N SER A 322 -10.80 -20.22 -9.87
CA SER A 322 -9.97 -19.01 -9.79
C SER A 322 -8.88 -19.14 -8.72
N GLY A 323 -7.73 -18.51 -8.95
CA GLY A 323 -6.70 -18.37 -7.92
C GLY A 323 -7.11 -17.40 -6.80
N GLY A 324 -6.51 -17.55 -5.62
CA GLY A 324 -6.70 -16.66 -4.48
C GLY A 324 -6.02 -15.30 -4.67
N ALA A 325 -6.59 -14.25 -4.08
CA ALA A 325 -5.96 -12.92 -4.07
C ALA A 325 -4.69 -12.92 -3.21
N GLY A 326 -3.69 -12.10 -3.59
CA GLY A 326 -2.50 -11.88 -2.77
C GLY A 326 -2.71 -10.82 -1.69
N GLY A 327 -1.77 -10.72 -0.73
CA GLY A 327 -1.83 -9.76 0.36
C GLY A 327 -1.53 -8.29 -0.02
N ALA A 328 -2.17 -7.33 0.65
CA ALA A 328 -1.95 -5.88 0.48
C ALA A 328 -0.70 -5.35 1.20
N SER A 329 -0.23 -4.16 0.81
CA SER A 329 0.93 -3.45 1.36
C SER A 329 0.55 -2.35 2.38
N GLY A 330 1.52 -1.75 3.09
CA GLY A 330 1.33 -0.60 4.02
C GLY A 330 1.58 0.78 3.37
N ALA A 331 1.14 1.88 4.01
CA ALA A 331 1.24 3.27 3.50
C ALA A 331 2.41 4.08 4.12
N GLY A 332 2.94 5.07 3.39
CA GLY A 332 4.06 5.94 3.81
C GLY A 332 3.68 7.35 4.29
N ALA A 333 4.66 8.15 4.76
CA ALA A 333 4.49 9.50 5.34
C ALA A 333 4.57 10.67 4.31
N ALA A 334 4.05 11.86 4.69
CA ALA A 334 4.02 13.09 3.87
C ALA A 334 5.24 14.03 4.10
N GLY A 335 5.57 14.94 3.16
CA GLY A 335 6.66 15.94 3.33
C GLY A 335 6.25 17.33 3.84
N GLY A 336 7.22 18.25 3.93
CA GLY A 336 7.07 19.60 4.49
C GLY A 336 6.65 20.68 3.48
N THR A 337 6.17 21.83 3.97
CA THR A 337 5.72 22.99 3.16
C THR A 337 6.83 24.04 2.97
N GLY A 338 6.91 24.74 1.84
CA GLY A 338 7.90 25.82 1.59
C GLY A 338 7.58 27.17 2.25
N GLY A 339 8.55 28.08 2.28
CA GLY A 339 8.43 29.44 2.84
C GLY A 339 7.83 30.48 1.89
N SER A 340 7.66 31.74 2.36
CA SER A 340 7.01 32.83 1.63
C SER A 340 7.82 34.14 1.62
N VAL A 341 7.58 35.00 0.61
CA VAL A 341 8.25 36.33 0.47
C VAL A 341 7.25 37.47 0.68
N GLY A 342 7.63 38.44 1.50
CA GLY A 342 6.87 39.65 1.77
C GLY A 342 6.83 40.65 0.60
N PRO A 343 5.87 41.58 0.59
CA PRO A 343 5.74 42.56 -0.49
C PRO A 343 6.92 43.55 -0.50
N VAL A 344 7.35 43.97 -1.70
CA VAL A 344 8.35 45.05 -1.95
C VAL A 344 9.82 44.69 -1.65
N ASN A 345 10.22 43.44 -1.88
CA ASN A 345 11.62 43.00 -1.81
C ASN A 345 12.41 43.49 -3.06
N GLY A 346 13.61 44.05 -2.89
CA GLY A 346 14.49 44.45 -4.01
C GLY A 346 14.06 45.68 -4.83
N ARG A 347 13.26 46.59 -4.25
CA ARG A 347 12.81 47.81 -4.96
C ARG A 347 13.98 48.81 -5.12
N GLY A 348 14.12 49.40 -6.30
CA GLY A 348 14.94 50.60 -6.52
C GLY A 348 14.06 51.86 -6.56
N ILE A 349 14.39 52.90 -5.79
CA ILE A 349 13.62 54.16 -5.76
C ILE A 349 14.24 55.20 -6.72
N GLY A 350 13.44 55.80 -7.60
CA GLY A 350 13.81 57.01 -8.37
C GLY A 350 14.04 56.82 -9.87
N VAL A 351 14.18 57.93 -10.62
CA VAL A 351 14.41 57.92 -12.08
C VAL A 351 15.84 57.43 -12.37
N GLY A 352 15.96 56.25 -12.97
CA GLY A 352 17.26 55.61 -13.28
C GLY A 352 17.69 54.49 -12.33
N GLY A 353 16.94 54.20 -11.27
CA GLY A 353 17.21 53.06 -10.39
C GLY A 353 16.80 51.71 -11.02
N VAL A 354 17.57 50.65 -10.74
CA VAL A 354 17.29 49.28 -11.17
C VAL A 354 16.95 48.44 -9.95
N GLY A 355 15.75 47.85 -9.92
CA GLY A 355 15.30 46.96 -8.86
C GLY A 355 15.13 45.53 -9.37
N HIS A 356 15.74 44.58 -8.69
CA HIS A 356 15.56 43.15 -8.88
C HIS A 356 14.89 42.58 -7.63
N GLY A 357 13.63 42.13 -7.76
CA GLY A 357 12.96 41.42 -6.67
C GLY A 357 13.61 40.07 -6.41
N GLY A 358 13.63 39.64 -5.15
CA GLY A 358 14.08 38.30 -4.78
C GLY A 358 13.02 37.24 -5.07
N ASP A 359 13.44 35.99 -5.21
CA ASP A 359 12.57 34.87 -5.55
C ASP A 359 11.85 34.31 -4.31
N ALA A 360 10.60 33.86 -4.51
CA ALA A 360 9.88 33.12 -3.48
C ALA A 360 10.46 31.71 -3.33
N GLY A 361 10.57 31.24 -2.08
CA GLY A 361 11.00 29.89 -1.78
C GLY A 361 10.02 28.87 -2.37
N ASN A 362 10.55 27.82 -2.96
CA ASN A 362 9.76 26.72 -3.46
C ASN A 362 9.22 25.89 -2.27
N GLY A 363 8.03 25.32 -2.46
CA GLY A 363 7.54 24.22 -1.64
C GLY A 363 8.58 23.11 -1.56
N GLY A 364 8.91 22.63 -0.35
CA GLY A 364 9.71 21.41 -0.23
C GLY A 364 9.04 20.26 -0.96
N THR A 365 9.81 19.39 -1.62
CA THR A 365 9.22 18.19 -2.20
C THR A 365 8.67 17.31 -1.08
N GLY A 366 7.43 16.84 -1.27
CA GLY A 366 6.84 15.82 -0.41
C GLY A 366 7.84 14.67 -0.23
N GLY A 367 8.10 14.22 1.00
CA GLY A 367 8.90 13.01 1.19
C GLY A 367 8.21 11.85 0.49
N THR A 368 8.97 11.01 -0.21
CA THR A 368 8.40 9.76 -0.69
C THR A 368 8.14 8.89 0.53
N GLY A 369 6.87 8.72 0.88
CA GLY A 369 6.46 7.76 1.88
C GLY A 369 7.12 6.41 1.62
N GLY A 370 7.51 5.70 2.68
CA GLY A 370 8.08 4.35 2.55
C GLY A 370 7.18 3.52 1.64
N THR A 371 7.77 2.93 0.60
CA THR A 371 7.02 2.06 -0.30
C THR A 371 6.55 0.88 0.51
N GLY A 372 5.23 0.69 0.64
CA GLY A 372 4.68 -0.53 1.20
C GLY A 372 5.30 -1.74 0.49
N GLY A 373 5.68 -2.77 1.24
CA GLY A 373 6.23 -4.00 0.67
C GLY A 373 5.34 -4.53 -0.45
N SER A 374 5.93 -5.16 -1.46
CA SER A 374 5.17 -5.67 -2.61
C SER A 374 4.02 -6.56 -2.16
N GLY A 375 2.82 -6.30 -2.69
CA GLY A 375 1.67 -7.17 -2.47
C GLY A 375 1.99 -8.58 -2.96
N GLY A 376 1.44 -9.60 -2.29
CA GLY A 376 1.61 -10.99 -2.72
C GLY A 376 1.06 -11.17 -4.15
N SER A 377 1.70 -12.01 -4.95
CA SER A 377 1.13 -12.39 -6.25
C SER A 377 -0.18 -13.17 -6.04
N GLY A 378 -1.21 -12.87 -6.84
CA GLY A 378 -2.41 -13.69 -6.85
C GLY A 378 -2.11 -15.09 -7.41
N GLY A 379 -2.85 -16.10 -6.95
CA GLY A 379 -2.71 -17.47 -7.44
C GLY A 379 -3.12 -17.60 -8.91
N SER A 380 -2.58 -18.57 -9.64
CA SER A 380 -2.98 -18.83 -11.02
C SER A 380 -4.40 -19.44 -11.09
N GLY A 381 -5.15 -19.09 -12.12
CA GLY A 381 -6.37 -19.81 -12.48
C GLY A 381 -6.04 -21.17 -13.11
N ALA A 382 -6.90 -22.16 -12.93
CA ALA A 382 -6.68 -23.51 -13.47
C ALA A 382 -7.35 -23.75 -14.82
N SER A 383 -6.94 -24.77 -15.57
CA SER A 383 -7.56 -25.14 -16.84
C SER A 383 -9.01 -25.62 -16.65
N GLY A 384 -9.87 -25.34 -17.63
CA GLY A 384 -11.17 -26.01 -17.73
C GLY A 384 -11.03 -27.46 -18.21
N GLY A 385 -12.05 -28.27 -17.98
CA GLY A 385 -12.09 -29.66 -18.42
C GLY A 385 -12.47 -29.79 -19.89
N THR A 386 -12.23 -30.96 -20.49
CA THR A 386 -12.58 -31.21 -21.90
C THR A 386 -14.06 -31.55 -22.05
N GLY A 387 -14.70 -31.10 -23.13
CA GLY A 387 -16.05 -31.48 -23.51
C GLY A 387 -16.08 -32.73 -24.39
N GLY A 388 -17.28 -33.28 -24.62
CA GLY A 388 -17.54 -34.39 -25.52
C GLY A 388 -17.67 -34.02 -26.99
N LEU A 389 -18.03 -35.00 -27.82
CA LEU A 389 -18.21 -34.88 -29.27
C LEU A 389 -19.14 -33.72 -29.67
N VAL A 390 -20.17 -33.46 -28.86
CA VAL A 390 -21.18 -32.40 -29.10
C VAL A 390 -21.11 -31.28 -28.04
N GLY A 391 -20.27 -31.42 -27.01
CA GLY A 391 -20.18 -30.47 -25.90
C GLY A 391 -18.90 -29.64 -25.91
N GLY A 392 -19.01 -28.35 -25.59
CA GLY A 392 -17.84 -27.45 -25.49
C GLY A 392 -16.92 -27.79 -24.31
N GLY A 393 -15.63 -27.51 -24.46
CA GLY A 393 -14.69 -27.52 -23.33
C GLY A 393 -15.05 -26.47 -22.28
N GLY A 394 -14.69 -26.72 -21.03
CA GLY A 394 -14.83 -25.75 -19.95
C GLY A 394 -13.84 -24.61 -20.09
N THR A 395 -14.22 -23.41 -19.64
CA THR A 395 -13.33 -22.25 -19.63
C THR A 395 -12.28 -22.39 -18.53
N GLY A 396 -11.06 -21.89 -18.77
CA GLY A 396 -10.07 -21.74 -17.71
C GLY A 396 -10.54 -20.77 -16.61
N GLY A 397 -10.05 -20.97 -15.38
CA GLY A 397 -10.24 -20.04 -14.28
C GLY A 397 -9.37 -18.80 -14.43
N SER A 398 -9.78 -17.70 -13.81
CA SER A 398 -9.01 -16.45 -13.75
C SER A 398 -7.92 -16.53 -12.67
N GLY A 399 -6.78 -15.87 -12.91
CA GLY A 399 -5.80 -15.63 -11.85
C GLY A 399 -6.39 -14.74 -10.74
N GLY A 400 -5.89 -14.89 -9.52
CA GLY A 400 -6.15 -13.97 -8.42
C GLY A 400 -5.54 -12.61 -8.72
N HIS A 401 -6.23 -11.54 -8.37
CA HIS A 401 -5.67 -10.20 -8.50
C HIS A 401 -4.62 -9.95 -7.40
N PRO A 402 -3.49 -9.30 -7.73
CA PRO A 402 -2.64 -8.68 -6.71
C PRO A 402 -3.49 -7.71 -5.89
N ALA A 403 -3.24 -7.62 -4.59
CA ALA A 403 -3.87 -6.57 -3.81
C ALA A 403 -3.43 -5.19 -4.33
N PRO A 404 -4.34 -4.20 -4.41
CA PRO A 404 -3.96 -2.84 -4.77
C PRO A 404 -2.93 -2.30 -3.76
N PRO A 405 -1.98 -1.45 -4.20
CA PRO A 405 -1.12 -0.74 -3.26
C PRO A 405 -1.99 0.06 -2.28
N ALA A 406 -1.53 0.19 -1.02
CA ALA A 406 -2.18 1.06 -0.06
C ALA A 406 -2.33 2.47 -0.66
N ALA A 407 -3.52 3.06 -0.53
CA ALA A 407 -3.82 4.38 -1.06
C ALA A 407 -2.73 5.39 -0.68
N GLU A 408 -2.24 6.14 -1.67
CA GLU A 408 -1.48 7.37 -1.42
C GLU A 408 -2.24 8.21 -0.40
N ALA A 409 -1.55 8.66 0.65
CA ALA A 409 -2.12 9.63 1.56
C ALA A 409 -2.52 10.85 0.74
N THR A 410 -3.82 11.02 0.57
CA THR A 410 -4.53 12.12 -0.07
C THR A 410 -3.69 13.40 -0.06
N GLU A 411 -3.40 13.94 -1.25
CA GLU A 411 -2.81 15.26 -1.43
C GLU A 411 -3.40 16.23 -0.39
N ALA A 412 -2.53 16.79 0.45
CA ALA A 412 -2.92 17.90 1.30
C ALA A 412 -3.30 19.06 0.38
N THR A 413 -4.60 19.18 0.15
CA THR A 413 -5.32 20.26 -0.53
C THR A 413 -4.50 21.55 -0.55
N ALA A 414 -3.79 21.79 -1.66
CA ALA A 414 -3.14 23.06 -1.91
C ALA A 414 -4.24 24.15 -1.97
N GLY A 415 -4.11 25.12 -1.07
CA GLY A 415 -4.94 26.31 -0.88
C GLY A 415 -6.06 26.57 -1.88
N GLN A 416 -7.30 26.26 -1.48
CA GLN A 416 -8.44 27.05 -1.93
C GLN A 416 -8.26 28.47 -1.39
N ARG A 417 -7.82 29.38 -2.26
CA ARG A 417 -7.91 30.83 -2.02
C ARG A 417 -9.37 31.15 -1.71
N ALA A 418 -9.60 31.81 -0.57
CA ALA A 418 -10.85 32.49 -0.31
C ALA A 418 -11.16 33.44 -1.48
N PRO A 419 -12.35 33.40 -2.09
CA PRO A 419 -12.77 34.46 -2.98
C PRO A 419 -12.89 35.75 -2.16
N SER A 420 -12.27 36.80 -2.70
CA SER A 420 -12.36 38.17 -2.22
C SER A 420 -13.82 38.63 -2.15
N GLU A 421 -14.28 39.01 -0.96
CA GLU A 421 -15.36 39.97 -0.82
C GLU A 421 -14.76 41.31 -0.36
N PHE A 422 -15.15 42.36 -1.09
CA PHE A 422 -14.97 43.81 -0.93
C PHE A 422 -14.22 44.36 0.30
#